data_AF-A0A1V4ZZ03-F1
#
_entry.id   AF-A0A1V4ZZ03-F1
#
_cell.length_a   1.000
_cell.length_b   1.000
_cell.length_c   1.000
_cell.angle_alpha   90.00
_cell.angle_beta   90.00
_cell.angle_gamma   90.00
#
_symmetry.space_group_name_H-M   'P 1'
#
loop_
_entity.id
_entity.type
_entity.pdbx_description
1 polymer ?
#
loop_
_entity_poly.entity_id
_entity_poly.type
_entity_poly.pdbx_seq_one_letter_code
_entity_poly.pdbx_strand_id
1 'polypeptide(L)'
;MEFTLCPGIRLGTGTFNVIVADERLLVAVLNASPELQRFMFLYICGSYSRILPAIDASSADFDVRRALTAGQLLTVIKEAYHTIVVVEHDPSVYEGGADMAGPVASALKEVSREALVILSACRQDFLLNRLMRPADRVFHFTGFPAPARATAGSPVYRDHTLYEVPQRVPEGI
;
A
#
# COMPACT_ATOMS: atom_id res chain seq x y z
N MET A 1 9.49 9.14 -10.15
CA MET A 1 10.19 7.97 -9.58
C MET A 1 9.37 6.71 -9.88
N GLU A 2 9.99 5.55 -10.02
CA GLU A 2 9.30 4.26 -10.24
C GLU A 2 9.69 3.25 -9.15
N PHE A 3 8.71 2.56 -8.58
CA PHE A 3 8.82 1.47 -7.60
C PHE A 3 8.39 0.17 -8.29
N THR A 4 9.22 -0.88 -8.22
CA THR A 4 8.87 -2.17 -8.82
C THR A 4 8.08 -2.99 -7.81
N LEU A 5 6.81 -3.26 -8.12
CA LEU A 5 5.94 -4.07 -7.27
C LEU A 5 6.26 -5.56 -7.42
N CYS A 6 6.32 -6.03 -8.66
CA CYS A 6 6.74 -7.38 -9.03
C CYS A 6 7.25 -7.33 -10.48
N PRO A 7 7.86 -8.41 -11.02
CA PRO A 7 8.30 -8.43 -12.41
C PRO A 7 7.18 -7.98 -13.36
N GLY A 8 7.42 -6.93 -14.14
CA GLY A 8 6.47 -6.38 -15.11
C GLY A 8 5.49 -5.32 -14.57
N ILE A 9 5.42 -5.09 -13.25
CA ILE A 9 4.56 -4.06 -12.66
C ILE A 9 5.41 -2.98 -11.99
N ARG A 10 5.28 -1.76 -12.51
CA ARG A 10 5.89 -0.55 -11.93
C ARG A 10 4.82 0.40 -11.45
N LEU A 11 5.04 0.98 -10.29
CA LEU A 11 4.22 2.03 -9.69
C LEU A 11 5.03 3.32 -9.71
N GLY A 12 4.38 4.45 -10.01
CA GLY A 12 5.07 5.73 -10.17
C GLY A 12 4.61 6.77 -9.17
N THR A 13 5.45 7.78 -8.94
CA THR A 13 4.97 9.07 -8.42
C THR A 13 3.79 9.55 -9.27
N GLY A 14 2.78 10.16 -8.66
CA GLY A 14 1.58 10.57 -9.40
C GLY A 14 0.45 9.53 -9.35
N THR A 15 0.64 8.40 -8.63
CA THR A 15 -0.33 7.30 -8.60
C THR A 15 -0.72 6.87 -7.20
N PHE A 16 -2.02 6.63 -7.01
CA PHE A 16 -2.62 6.00 -5.85
C PHE A 16 -2.94 4.54 -6.18
N ASN A 17 -2.25 3.61 -5.54
CA ASN A 17 -2.37 2.18 -5.79
C ASN A 17 -2.88 1.47 -4.55
N VAL A 18 -3.67 0.42 -4.76
CA VAL A 18 -4.15 -0.46 -3.69
C VAL A 18 -3.60 -1.86 -3.92
N ILE A 19 -3.05 -2.46 -2.87
CA ILE A 19 -2.52 -3.82 -2.91
C ILE A 19 -3.24 -4.64 -1.85
N VAL A 20 -3.93 -5.69 -2.29
CA VAL A 20 -4.52 -6.71 -1.44
C VAL A 20 -3.73 -7.99 -1.60
N ALA A 21 -2.97 -8.36 -0.57
CA ALA A 21 -2.01 -9.46 -0.61
C ALA A 21 -1.81 -10.04 0.80
N ASP A 22 -1.24 -11.24 0.92
CA ASP A 22 -0.85 -11.74 2.23
C ASP A 22 0.31 -10.94 2.85
N GLU A 23 0.45 -11.03 4.18
CA GLU A 23 1.46 -10.32 4.96
C GLU A 23 2.89 -10.57 4.45
N ARG A 24 3.22 -11.82 4.10
CA ARG A 24 4.57 -12.20 3.65
C ARG A 24 4.86 -11.60 2.29
N LEU A 25 3.87 -11.55 1.40
CA LEU A 25 4.04 -10.97 0.07
C LEU A 25 4.23 -9.45 0.15
N LEU A 26 3.44 -8.76 0.98
CA LEU A 26 3.63 -7.33 1.23
C LEU A 26 5.03 -7.02 1.77
N VAL A 27 5.52 -7.80 2.75
CA VAL A 27 6.88 -7.66 3.28
C VAL A 27 7.93 -7.92 2.20
N ALA A 28 7.79 -9.00 1.42
CA ALA A 28 8.75 -9.35 0.38
C ALA A 28 8.84 -8.26 -0.70
N VAL A 29 7.70 -7.71 -1.12
CA VAL A 29 7.62 -6.64 -2.12
C VAL A 29 8.26 -5.35 -1.61
N LEU A 30 7.97 -4.95 -0.38
CA LEU A 30 8.56 -3.75 0.21
C LEU A 30 10.09 -3.92 0.36
N ASN A 31 10.56 -5.00 0.99
CA ASN A 31 11.99 -5.21 1.23
C ASN A 31 12.81 -5.46 -0.05
N ALA A 32 12.19 -5.94 -1.13
CA ALA A 32 12.88 -6.12 -2.41
C ALA A 32 13.09 -4.79 -3.17
N SER A 33 12.47 -3.69 -2.73
CA SER A 33 12.56 -2.40 -3.40
C SER A 33 13.77 -1.60 -2.90
N PRO A 34 14.83 -1.44 -3.72
CA PRO A 34 15.96 -0.57 -3.38
C PRO A 34 15.56 0.91 -3.30
N GLU A 35 14.40 1.27 -3.85
CA GLU A 35 13.85 2.62 -3.77
C GLU A 35 13.50 3.05 -2.34
N LEU A 36 13.12 2.11 -1.46
CA LEU A 36 12.88 2.41 -0.04
C LEU A 36 14.10 3.02 0.68
N GLN A 37 15.29 2.73 0.16
CA GLN A 37 16.56 3.17 0.74
C GLN A 37 17.04 4.51 0.16
N ARG A 38 16.39 5.02 -0.91
CA ARG A 38 16.88 6.15 -1.70
C ARG A 38 15.98 7.38 -1.64
N PHE A 39 14.78 7.24 -1.12
CA PHE A 39 13.76 8.29 -1.12
C PHE A 39 13.10 8.40 0.25
N MET A 40 12.52 9.57 0.53
CA MET A 40 11.74 9.77 1.75
C MET A 40 10.53 8.85 1.75
N PHE A 41 10.51 7.95 2.71
CA PHE A 41 9.49 6.91 2.85
C PHE A 41 8.70 7.13 4.13
N LEU A 42 7.38 7.20 3.98
CA LEU A 42 6.46 7.25 5.11
C LEU A 42 5.64 5.98 5.19
N TYR A 43 5.73 5.30 6.32
CA TYR A 43 4.87 4.20 6.69
C TYR A 43 3.81 4.63 7.71
N ILE A 44 2.54 4.52 7.35
CA ILE A 44 1.41 4.83 8.22
C ILE A 44 0.71 3.52 8.59
N CYS A 45 0.53 3.28 9.89
CA CYS A 45 -0.23 2.12 10.38
C CYS A 45 -1.18 2.50 11.52
N GLY A 46 -2.12 1.59 11.79
CA GLY A 46 -3.04 1.71 12.90
C GLY A 46 -2.42 1.34 14.26
N SER A 47 -3.26 0.84 15.15
CA SER A 47 -2.87 0.43 16.51
C SER A 47 -1.83 -0.70 16.48
N TYR A 48 -1.98 -1.62 15.53
CA TYR A 48 -1.07 -2.73 15.33
C TYR A 48 -0.72 -2.84 13.86
N SER A 49 0.56 -2.99 13.57
CA SER A 49 1.03 -3.28 12.22
C SER A 49 1.50 -4.72 12.14
N ARG A 50 1.06 -5.44 11.12
CA ARG A 50 1.45 -6.84 10.92
C ARG A 50 2.76 -6.97 10.16
N ILE A 51 3.03 -6.01 9.28
CA ILE A 51 4.16 -6.07 8.34
C ILE A 51 5.33 -5.19 8.79
N LEU A 52 5.10 -4.08 9.51
CA LEU A 52 6.15 -3.17 9.94
C LEU A 52 7.33 -3.84 10.66
N PRO A 53 7.15 -4.80 11.60
CA PRO A 53 8.28 -5.43 12.28
C PRO A 53 9.21 -6.21 11.34
N ALA A 54 8.74 -6.54 10.14
CA ALA A 54 9.49 -7.29 9.14
C ALA A 54 9.94 -6.41 7.95
N ILE A 55 9.62 -5.12 7.94
CA ILE A 55 10.12 -4.17 6.94
C ILE A 55 11.55 -3.76 7.33
N ASP A 56 12.46 -3.80 6.36
CA ASP A 56 13.83 -3.31 6.54
C ASP A 56 13.86 -1.78 6.56
N ALA A 57 13.81 -1.22 7.77
CA ALA A 57 13.84 0.22 8.05
C ALA A 57 15.27 0.74 8.31
N SER A 58 16.29 0.11 7.73
CA SER A 58 17.70 0.50 7.93
C SER A 58 18.10 1.84 7.30
N SER A 59 17.22 2.48 6.51
CA SER A 59 17.50 3.79 5.89
C SER A 59 17.23 4.95 6.86
N ALA A 60 17.99 6.03 6.71
CA ALA A 60 17.80 7.25 7.51
C ALA A 60 16.52 8.02 7.14
N ASP A 61 15.90 7.72 6.00
CA ASP A 61 14.75 8.44 5.44
C ASP A 61 13.42 7.66 5.58
N PHE A 62 13.37 6.71 6.51
CA PHE A 62 12.19 5.89 6.82
C PHE A 62 11.46 6.41 8.06
N ASP A 63 10.33 7.08 7.84
CA ASP A 63 9.46 7.57 8.91
C ASP A 63 8.29 6.62 9.15
N VAL A 64 7.95 6.43 10.42
CA VAL A 64 6.75 5.69 10.83
C VAL A 64 5.80 6.60 11.59
N ARG A 65 4.54 6.63 11.17
CA ARG A 65 3.46 7.35 11.86
C ARG A 65 2.34 6.39 12.22
N ARG A 66 1.83 6.50 13.44
CA ARG A 66 0.66 5.73 13.90
C ARG A 66 -0.55 6.62 14.00
N ALA A 67 -1.68 6.13 13.50
CA ALA A 67 -2.97 6.79 13.61
C ALA A 67 -3.98 5.83 14.26
N LEU A 68 -4.52 6.22 15.42
CA LEU A 68 -5.48 5.40 16.18
C LEU A 68 -6.93 5.75 15.82
N THR A 69 -7.15 6.86 15.10
CA THR A 69 -8.46 7.30 14.64
C THR A 69 -8.40 7.80 13.21
N ALA A 70 -9.52 7.76 12.49
CA ALA A 70 -9.61 8.22 11.11
C ALA A 70 -9.26 9.71 10.97
N GLY A 71 -9.53 10.52 12.00
CA GLY A 71 -9.10 11.93 12.06
C GLY A 71 -7.58 12.07 12.13
N GLN A 72 -6.91 11.30 12.99
CA GLN A 72 -5.44 11.28 13.05
C GLN A 72 -4.84 10.79 11.74
N LEU A 73 -5.41 9.75 11.14
CA LEU A 73 -4.96 9.23 9.84
C LEU A 73 -5.05 10.30 8.77
N LEU A 74 -6.18 11.01 8.70
CA LEU A 74 -6.37 12.11 7.76
C LEU A 74 -5.34 13.23 7.96
N THR A 75 -5.05 13.60 9.20
CA THR A 75 -4.02 14.60 9.52
C THR A 75 -2.64 14.15 9.05
N VAL A 76 -2.23 12.93 9.40
CA VAL A 76 -0.91 12.39 8.99
C VAL A 76 -0.78 12.36 7.47
N ILE A 77 -1.82 11.95 6.74
CA ILE A 77 -1.81 11.94 5.27
C ILE A 77 -1.66 13.35 4.72
N LYS A 78 -2.43 14.32 5.22
CA LYS A 78 -2.39 15.72 4.74
C LYS A 78 -1.07 16.43 5.02
N GLU A 79 -0.36 16.02 6.06
CA GLU A 79 0.94 16.57 6.45
C GLU A 79 2.13 15.82 5.81
N ALA A 80 1.87 14.75 5.05
CA ALA A 80 2.92 13.98 4.41
C ALA A 80 3.60 14.78 3.30
N TYR A 81 4.94 14.78 3.31
CA TYR A 81 5.81 15.40 2.29
C TYR A 81 6.79 14.38 1.68
N HIS A 82 6.54 13.10 1.94
CA HIS A 82 7.39 11.99 1.52
C HIS A 82 7.14 11.61 0.06
N THR A 83 8.18 11.09 -0.60
CA THR A 83 8.09 10.67 -2.01
C THR A 83 7.31 9.37 -2.16
N ILE A 84 7.36 8.49 -1.15
CA ILE A 84 6.56 7.28 -1.05
C ILE A 84 5.76 7.33 0.25
N VAL A 85 4.46 7.08 0.15
CA VAL A 85 3.56 6.94 1.31
C VAL A 85 2.90 5.57 1.23
N VAL A 86 3.19 4.71 2.21
CA VAL A 86 2.52 3.42 2.39
C VAL A 86 1.59 3.51 3.58
N VAL A 87 0.33 3.15 3.37
CA VAL A 87 -0.68 3.07 4.42
C VAL A 87 -1.10 1.62 4.58
N GLU A 88 -0.93 1.07 5.77
CA GLU A 88 -1.52 -0.22 6.13
C GLU A 88 -2.98 0.00 6.52
N HIS A 89 -3.88 -0.67 5.83
CA HIS A 89 -5.30 -0.65 6.11
C HIS A 89 -5.60 -1.36 7.44
N ASP A 90 -6.14 -0.59 8.38
CA ASP A 90 -6.63 -1.07 9.67
C ASP A 90 -8.08 -0.59 9.87
N PRO A 91 -9.09 -1.47 9.77
CA PRO A 91 -10.49 -1.11 9.99
C PRO A 91 -10.78 -0.47 11.35
N SER A 92 -10.00 -0.82 12.38
CA SER A 92 -10.22 -0.32 13.75
C SER A 92 -10.03 1.19 13.86
N VAL A 93 -9.23 1.78 12.97
CA VAL A 93 -9.01 3.23 12.87
C VAL A 93 -10.32 3.99 12.57
N TYR A 94 -11.31 3.33 11.98
CA TYR A 94 -12.60 3.91 11.62
C TYR A 94 -13.73 3.59 12.61
N GLU A 95 -13.43 2.95 13.74
CA GLU A 95 -14.42 2.72 14.80
C GLU A 95 -14.94 4.07 15.33
N GLY A 96 -16.27 4.27 15.24
CA GLY A 96 -16.91 5.54 15.60
C GLY A 96 -16.75 6.67 14.57
N GLY A 97 -16.18 6.41 13.39
CA GLY A 97 -15.93 7.41 12.34
C GLY A 97 -15.89 6.87 10.91
N ALA A 98 -16.78 5.91 10.57
CA ALA A 98 -16.79 5.25 9.27
C ALA A 98 -17.13 6.19 8.08
N ASP A 99 -17.74 7.33 8.35
CA ASP A 99 -17.98 8.43 7.41
C ASP A 99 -16.68 9.10 6.95
N MET A 100 -15.62 9.03 7.75
CA MET A 100 -14.29 9.56 7.42
C MET A 100 -13.56 8.77 6.32
N ALA A 101 -14.05 7.59 5.92
CA ALA A 101 -13.46 6.82 4.83
C ALA A 101 -13.41 7.61 3.52
N GLY A 102 -14.45 8.39 3.19
CA GLY A 102 -14.47 9.24 2.00
C GLY A 102 -13.37 10.32 2.03
N PRO A 103 -13.35 11.18 3.07
CA PRO A 103 -12.28 12.16 3.26
C PRO A 103 -10.86 11.59 3.22
N VAL A 104 -10.64 10.42 3.84
CA VAL A 104 -9.33 9.74 3.80
C VAL A 104 -9.00 9.28 2.38
N ALA A 105 -9.94 8.68 1.66
CA ALA A 105 -9.73 8.27 0.26
C ALA A 105 -9.37 9.47 -0.64
N SER A 106 -10.06 10.59 -0.46
CA SER A 106 -9.76 11.83 -1.18
C SER A 106 -8.37 12.37 -0.84
N ALA A 107 -7.97 12.34 0.43
CA ALA A 107 -6.64 12.78 0.85
C ALA A 107 -5.52 11.89 0.28
N LEU A 108 -5.71 10.56 0.26
CA LEU A 108 -4.77 9.64 -0.37
C LEU A 108 -4.59 9.97 -1.86
N LYS A 109 -5.69 10.23 -2.57
CA LYS A 109 -5.63 10.61 -3.99
C LYS A 109 -5.00 11.99 -4.22
N GLU A 110 -5.21 12.93 -3.31
CA GLU A 110 -4.58 14.25 -3.41
C GLU A 110 -3.07 14.16 -3.23
N VAL A 111 -2.61 13.48 -2.17
CA VAL A 111 -1.18 13.26 -1.90
C VAL A 111 -0.51 12.49 -3.05
N SER A 112 -1.24 11.58 -3.68
CA SER A 112 -0.69 10.81 -4.80
C SER A 112 -0.37 11.66 -6.02
N ARG A 113 -0.77 12.93 -6.11
CA ARG A 113 -0.36 13.82 -7.21
C ARG A 113 1.14 14.09 -7.20
N GLU A 114 1.74 14.11 -6.01
CA GLU A 114 3.15 14.44 -5.81
C GLU A 114 3.97 13.27 -5.24
N ALA A 115 3.31 12.25 -4.70
CA ALA A 115 3.93 11.06 -4.14
C ALA A 115 3.49 9.78 -4.89
N LEU A 116 4.21 8.69 -4.64
CA LEU A 116 3.68 7.34 -4.85
C LEU A 116 2.89 6.95 -3.59
N VAL A 117 1.59 6.71 -3.72
CA VAL A 117 0.75 6.25 -2.59
C VAL A 117 0.37 4.79 -2.78
N ILE A 118 0.59 4.00 -1.73
CA ILE A 118 0.23 2.59 -1.67
C ILE A 118 -0.65 2.36 -0.44
N LEU A 119 -1.92 2.01 -0.65
CA LEU A 119 -2.77 1.45 0.40
C LEU A 119 -2.66 -0.07 0.37
N SER A 120 -2.06 -0.64 1.40
CA SER A 120 -1.84 -2.08 1.53
C SER A 120 -2.86 -2.68 2.49
N ALA A 121 -3.39 -3.85 2.16
CA ALA A 121 -4.33 -4.57 3.01
C ALA A 121 -4.10 -6.08 2.93
N CYS A 122 -4.19 -6.76 4.07
CA CYS A 122 -4.09 -8.22 4.11
C CYS A 122 -5.39 -8.91 3.65
N ARG A 123 -6.51 -8.20 3.74
CA ARG A 123 -7.85 -8.68 3.41
C ARG A 123 -8.71 -7.53 2.89
N GLN A 124 -9.65 -7.86 2.03
CA GLN A 124 -10.65 -6.92 1.54
C GLN A 124 -11.86 -6.88 2.47
N ASP A 125 -12.34 -5.67 2.77
CA ASP A 125 -13.55 -5.40 3.55
C ASP A 125 -14.32 -4.20 2.99
N PHE A 126 -15.44 -3.84 3.62
CA PHE A 126 -16.31 -2.76 3.15
C PHE A 126 -15.64 -1.38 3.23
N LEU A 127 -14.76 -1.15 4.19
CA LEU A 127 -14.04 0.13 4.34
C LEU A 127 -12.96 0.25 3.27
N LEU A 128 -12.19 -0.82 3.05
CA LEU A 128 -11.20 -0.86 1.98
C LEU A 128 -11.87 -0.61 0.62
N ASN A 129 -13.05 -1.18 0.37
CA ASN A 129 -13.83 -0.95 -0.84
C ASN A 129 -14.24 0.52 -1.03
N ARG A 130 -14.41 1.29 0.05
CA ARG A 130 -14.63 2.74 -0.02
C ARG A 130 -13.34 3.49 -0.30
N LEU A 131 -12.25 3.10 0.37
CA LEU A 131 -10.94 3.73 0.24
C LEU A 131 -10.30 3.54 -1.14
N MET A 132 -10.57 2.42 -1.81
CA MET A 132 -9.99 2.10 -3.12
C MET A 132 -10.69 2.75 -4.31
N ARG A 133 -11.84 3.41 -4.12
CA ARG A 133 -12.62 3.99 -5.24
C ARG A 133 -11.84 5.01 -6.08
N PRO A 134 -11.04 5.93 -5.51
CA PRO A 134 -10.25 6.85 -6.31
C PRO A 134 -8.88 6.30 -6.70
N ALA A 135 -8.59 5.01 -6.42
CA ALA A 135 -7.31 4.41 -6.77
C ALA A 135 -7.15 4.29 -8.29
N ASP A 136 -5.96 4.61 -8.77
CA ASP A 136 -5.59 4.47 -10.18
C ASP A 136 -5.52 2.99 -10.55
N ARG A 137 -5.00 2.15 -9.64
CA ARG A 137 -4.82 0.72 -9.84
C ARG A 137 -5.09 -0.05 -8.56
N VAL A 138 -5.72 -1.22 -8.70
CA VAL A 138 -5.98 -2.15 -7.59
C VAL A 138 -5.45 -3.51 -7.97
N PHE A 139 -4.55 -4.05 -7.15
CA PHE A 139 -3.91 -5.33 -7.34
C PHE A 139 -4.37 -6.31 -6.28
N HIS A 140 -4.92 -7.45 -6.73
CA HIS A 140 -5.22 -8.58 -5.86
C HIS A 140 -4.22 -9.69 -6.14
N PHE A 141 -3.42 -10.04 -5.14
CA PHE A 141 -2.50 -11.16 -5.21
C PHE A 141 -3.11 -12.36 -4.49
N THR A 142 -3.35 -13.43 -5.26
CA THR A 142 -3.82 -14.71 -4.71
C THR A 142 -2.66 -15.69 -4.62
N GLY A 143 -2.33 -16.11 -3.39
CA GLY A 143 -1.35 -17.16 -3.12
C GLY A 143 0.09 -16.66 -2.99
N PHE A 144 0.83 -17.30 -2.09
CA PHE A 144 2.29 -17.26 -2.06
C PHE A 144 2.78 -18.40 -2.96
N PRO A 145 3.64 -18.19 -3.98
CA PRO A 145 4.27 -19.32 -4.62
C PRO A 145 5.03 -20.07 -3.52
N ALA A 146 4.77 -21.37 -3.38
CA ALA A 146 5.63 -22.23 -2.58
C ALA A 146 7.07 -21.97 -3.06
N PRO A 147 8.05 -21.74 -2.16
CA PRO A 147 9.41 -21.46 -2.61
C PRO A 147 9.83 -22.59 -3.54
N ALA A 148 10.04 -22.27 -4.82
CA ALA A 148 10.63 -23.22 -5.74
C ALA A 148 11.94 -23.64 -5.07
N ARG A 149 12.09 -24.93 -4.79
CA ARG A 149 13.20 -25.49 -4.02
C ARG A 149 14.50 -24.90 -4.55
N ALA A 150 15.12 -24.00 -3.78
CA ALA A 150 16.25 -23.22 -4.21
C ALA A 150 17.44 -24.15 -4.45
N THR A 151 17.76 -24.44 -5.70
CA THR A 151 19.13 -24.76 -6.06
C THR A 151 19.91 -23.45 -5.97
N ALA A 152 20.58 -23.25 -4.83
CA ALA A 152 21.59 -22.22 -4.55
C ALA A 152 21.56 -20.97 -5.47
N GLY A 153 20.84 -19.93 -5.05
CA GLY A 153 20.87 -18.61 -5.67
C GLY A 153 19.50 -17.96 -5.75
N SER A 154 19.20 -17.12 -4.75
CA SER A 154 18.08 -16.16 -4.63
C SER A 154 16.64 -16.66 -4.91
N PRO A 155 15.64 -16.28 -4.09
CA PRO A 155 14.26 -16.66 -4.36
C PRO A 155 13.77 -16.05 -5.68
N VAL A 156 13.46 -16.90 -6.66
CA VAL A 156 12.78 -16.53 -7.90
C VAL A 156 11.28 -16.69 -7.67
N TYR A 157 10.57 -15.58 -7.47
CA TYR A 157 9.11 -15.56 -7.45
C TYR A 157 8.60 -15.70 -8.90
N ARG A 158 8.08 -16.88 -9.27
CA ARG A 158 7.43 -17.13 -10.57
C ARG A 158 5.92 -17.28 -10.39
N ASP A 159 5.20 -16.65 -11.30
CA ASP A 159 3.75 -16.68 -11.53
C ASP A 159 2.87 -16.22 -10.37
N HIS A 160 2.68 -14.90 -10.28
CA HIS A 160 1.50 -14.33 -9.65
C HIS A 160 0.38 -14.25 -10.70
N THR A 161 -0.77 -14.88 -10.44
CA THR A 161 -1.99 -14.58 -11.19
C THR A 161 -2.46 -13.19 -10.76
N LEU A 162 -2.00 -12.17 -11.50
CA LEU A 162 -2.41 -10.80 -11.32
C LEU A 162 -3.81 -10.63 -11.92
N TYR A 163 -4.81 -10.39 -11.08
CA TYR A 163 -6.06 -9.82 -11.55
C TYR A 163 -5.99 -8.31 -11.32
N GLU A 164 -5.62 -7.56 -12.36
CA GLU A 164 -5.94 -6.13 -12.41
C GLU A 164 -7.45 -6.05 -12.60
N VAL A 165 -8.17 -5.68 -11.53
CA VAL A 165 -9.62 -5.48 -11.61
C VAL A 165 -9.81 -4.14 -12.32
N PRO A 166 -10.39 -4.10 -13.52
CA PRO A 166 -10.70 -2.83 -14.16
C PRO A 166 -11.64 -2.06 -13.24
N GLN A 167 -11.25 -0.84 -12.85
CA GLN A 167 -12.17 0.10 -12.22
C GLN A 167 -13.33 0.27 -13.20
N ARG A 168 -14.52 -0.26 -12.87
CA ARG A 168 -15.73 0.01 -13.67
C ARG A 168 -15.96 1.51 -13.63
N VAL A 169 -15.67 2.18 -14.73
CA VAL A 169 -16.25 3.49 -15.03
C VAL A 169 -17.76 3.25 -15.09
N PRO A 170 -18.60 3.95 -14.32
CA PRO A 170 -20.03 3.90 -14.55
C PRO A 170 -20.30 4.50 -15.93
N GLU A 171 -20.65 3.66 -16.90
CA GLU A 171 -21.25 4.09 -18.16
C GLU A 171 -22.70 4.55 -17.87
N GLY A 172 -22.98 5.83 -18.17
CA GLY A 172 -24.34 6.43 -18.22
C GLY A 172 -24.95 6.72 -16.85
N ILE A 173 -25.57 7.88 -16.59
CA ILE A 173 -26.44 8.73 -17.44
C ILE A 173 -26.12 10.20 -17.18
#